data_AF-A0A6L4ABV0-F1
#
_entry.id   AF-A0A6L4ABV0-F1
#
_cell.length_a   1.000
_cell.length_b   1.000
_cell.length_c   1.000
_cell.angle_alpha   90.00
_cell.angle_beta   90.00
_cell.angle_gamma   90.00
#
_symmetry.space_group_name_H-M   'P 1'
#
loop_
_entity.id
_entity.type
_entity.pdbx_description
1 polymer ?
#
loop_
_entity_poly.entity_id
_entity_poly.type
_entity_poly.pdbx_seq_one_letter_code
_entity_poly.pdbx_strand_id
1 'polypeptide(L)' 'MTERVSNLTDLQHYRDEILRIASQHRVRQIRVFGSLVNGNLTPTSDIDFLVEFEPDYK' A
#
# COMPACT_ATOMS: atom_id res chain seq x y z
N MET A 1 -6.01 12.42 16.29
CA MET A 1 -5.11 13.10 15.33
C MET A 1 -4.69 12.04 14.34
N THR A 2 -5.19 12.08 13.11
CA THR A 2 -4.86 11.06 12.11
C THR A 2 -3.44 11.33 11.63
N GLU A 3 -2.50 10.42 11.89
CA GLU A 3 -1.18 10.49 11.29
C GLU A 3 -1.32 10.29 9.78
N ARG A 4 -0.75 11.24 9.01
CA ARG A 4 -0.74 11.15 7.56
C ARG A 4 0.58 10.57 7.08
N VAL A 5 0.50 9.53 6.27
CA VAL A 5 1.65 8.98 5.54
C VAL A 5 2.15 10.04 4.58
N SER A 6 3.42 10.39 4.69
CA SER A 6 4.09 11.41 3.86
C SER A 6 5.20 10.81 3.00
N ASN A 7 5.74 9.65 3.40
CA ASN A 7 6.84 8.97 2.74
C ASN A 7 6.78 7.44 2.97
N LEU A 8 7.71 6.70 2.34
CA LEU A 8 7.78 5.24 2.45
C LEU A 8 8.07 4.74 3.86
N THR A 9 8.87 5.45 4.66
CA THR A 9 9.15 5.09 6.05
C THR A 9 7.89 5.16 6.91
N ASP A 10 7.06 6.19 6.71
CA ASP A 10 5.78 6.28 7.41
C ASP A 10 4.87 5.10 7.05
N LEU A 11 4.83 4.72 5.77
CA LEU A 11 4.03 3.58 5.30
C LEU A 11 4.53 2.24 5.87
N GLN A 12 5.81 2.11 6.17
CA GLN A 12 6.38 0.88 6.76
C GLN A 12 5.77 0.56 8.13
N HIS A 13 5.30 1.55 8.90
CA HIS A 13 4.59 1.31 10.16
C HIS A 13 3.29 0.52 9.99
N TYR A 14 2.66 0.61 8.82
CA TYR A 14 1.42 -0.09 8.48
C TYR A 14 1.66 -1.38 7.71
N ARG A 15 2.93 -1.76 7.46
CA ARG A 15 3.28 -2.88 6.57
C ARG A 15 2.56 -4.16 6.95
N ASP A 16 2.56 -4.53 8.22
CA ASP A 16 1.97 -5.79 8.67
C ASP A 16 0.44 -5.77 8.56
N GLU A 17 -0.20 -4.62 8.78
CA GLU A 17 -1.63 -4.46 8.58
C GLU A 17 -2.01 -4.53 7.10
N ILE A 18 -1.25 -3.86 6.23
CA ILE A 18 -1.42 -3.91 4.78
C ILE A 18 -1.29 -5.35 4.28
N LEU A 19 -0.25 -6.08 4.72
CA LEU A 19 -0.05 -7.48 4.34
C LEU A 19 -1.15 -8.39 4.88
N ARG A 20 -1.62 -8.16 6.11
CA ARG A 20 -2.75 -8.89 6.69
C ARG A 20 -4.00 -8.69 5.84
N ILE A 21 -4.36 -7.45 5.51
CA ILE A 21 -5.53 -7.15 4.67
C ILE A 21 -5.36 -7.75 3.27
N ALA A 22 -4.20 -7.58 2.64
CA ALA A 22 -3.89 -8.15 1.34
C ALA A 22 -4.11 -9.68 1.33
N SER A 23 -3.63 -10.38 2.37
CA SER A 23 -3.82 -11.83 2.50
C SER A 23 -5.31 -12.23 2.63
N GLN A 24 -6.12 -11.44 3.33
CA GLN A 24 -7.57 -11.68 3.46
C GLN A 24 -8.28 -11.54 2.10
N HIS A 25 -7.73 -10.74 1.20
CA HIS A 25 -8.20 -10.56 -0.18
C HIS A 25 -7.46 -11.46 -1.19
N ARG A 26 -6.74 -12.50 -0.74
CA ARG A 26 -6.04 -13.46 -1.61
C ARG A 26 -5.07 -12.78 -2.58
N VAL A 27 -4.45 -11.68 -2.13
CA VAL A 27 -3.34 -11.02 -2.82
C VAL A 27 -2.05 -11.79 -2.47
N ARG A 28 -1.40 -12.32 -3.50
CA ARG A 28 -0.14 -13.08 -3.37
C ARG A 28 1.11 -12.22 -3.48
N GLN A 29 1.03 -11.08 -4.17
CA GLN A 29 2.10 -10.08 -4.23
C GLN A 29 1.50 -8.68 -4.15
N ILE A 30 2.14 -7.79 -3.39
CA ILE A 30 1.76 -6.38 -3.28
C ILE A 30 3.00 -5.50 -3.36
N ARG A 31 2.91 -4.41 -4.13
CA ARG A 31 3.97 -3.40 -4.27
C ARG A 31 3.35 -2.01 -4.21
N VAL A 32 4.10 -1.07 -3.62
CA VAL A 32 3.74 0.36 -3.61
C VAL A 32 4.10 0.96 -4.97
N PHE A 33 3.22 1.78 -5.52
CA PHE A 33 3.42 2.48 -6.78
C PHE A 33 3.03 3.96 -6.65
N GLY A 34 3.30 4.76 -7.68
CA GLY A 34 2.81 6.13 -7.77
C GLY A 34 3.64 7.17 -7.01
N SER A 35 2.96 8.24 -6.58
CA SER A 35 3.57 9.46 -6.06
C SER A 35 4.40 9.25 -4.79
N LEU A 36 4.09 8.23 -3.98
CA LEU A 36 4.82 7.87 -2.77
C LEU A 36 6.26 7.39 -3.06
N VAL A 37 6.46 6.69 -4.17
CA VAL A 37 7.79 6.19 -4.57
C VAL A 37 8.64 7.30 -5.19
N ASN A 38 8.00 8.24 -5.88
CA ASN A 38 8.68 9.33 -6.59
C ASN A 38 8.88 10.59 -5.75
N GLY A 39 8.48 10.60 -4.47
CA GLY A 39 8.61 11.76 -3.58
C GLY A 39 7.67 12.93 -3.89
N ASN A 40 6.64 12.70 -4.71
CA ASN A 40 5.66 13.72 -5.13
C ASN A 40 4.32 13.59 -4.37
N LEU A 41 4.36 13.03 -3.15
CA LEU A 41 3.17 12.87 -2.33
C LEU A 41 2.66 14.24 -1.87
N THR A 42 1.39 14.54 -2.12
CA THR A 42 0.72 15.73 -1.59
C THR A 42 -0.16 15.36 -0.40
N PRO A 43 -0.60 16.33 0.43
CA PRO A 43 -1.53 16.06 1.53
C PRO A 43 -2.89 15.50 1.09
N THR A 44 -3.19 15.47 -0.21
CA THR A 44 -4.42 14.92 -0.78
C THR A 44 -4.15 13.71 -1.67
N SER A 45 -2.90 13.23 -1.72
CA SER A 45 -2.55 12.07 -2.53
C SER A 45 -3.02 10.79 -1.84
N ASP A 46 -3.60 9.90 -2.64
CA ASP A 46 -3.85 8.53 -2.24
C ASP A 46 -2.57 7.68 -2.33
N ILE A 47 -2.60 6.46 -1.79
CA ILE A 47 -1.51 5.48 -1.90
C ILE A 47 -1.94 4.39 -2.87
N ASP A 48 -1.21 4.27 -3.98
CA ASP A 48 -1.47 3.27 -5.00
C ASP A 48 -0.71 1.97 -4.74
N PHE A 49 -1.40 0.85 -4.90
CA PHE A 49 -0.82 -0.48 -4.81
C PHE A 49 -0.99 -1.23 -6.13
N LEU A 50 0.08 -1.87 -6.58
CA LEU A 50 0.03 -2.92 -7.60
C LEU A 50 -0.06 -4.25 -6.87
N VAL A 51 -1.11 -5.02 -7.18
CA VAL A 51 -1.39 -6.31 -6.55
C VAL A 51 -1.45 -7.40 -7.60
N GLU A 52 -0.96 -8.57 -7.22
CA GLU A 52 -1.17 -9.81 -7.93
C GLU A 52 -2.02 -10.71 -7.03
N PHE A 53 -3.14 -11.21 -7.56
CA PHE A 53 -4.01 -12.12 -6.83
C PHE A 53 -3.60 -13.58 -7.05
N GLU A 54 -4.09 -14.47 -6.19
CA GLU A 54 -4.02 -15.90 -6.45
C GLU A 54 -4.70 -16.25 -7.79
N PRO A 55 -4.17 -17.22 -8.56
CA PRO A 55 -4.67 -17.54 -9.91
C PRO A 55 -6.16 -17.90 -10.00
N ASP A 56 -6.76 -18.30 -8.88
CA ASP A 56 -8.16 -18.72 -8.74
C ASP A 56 -9.04 -17.69 -7.99
N TYR A 57 -8.53 -16.47 -7.81
CA TYR A 57 -9.32 -15.34 -7.33
C TYR A 57 -10.28 -14.86 -8.44
N LYS A 58 -11.58 -14.78 -8.13
CA LYS A 58 -12.65 -14.34 -9.04
C LYS A 58 -13.41 -13.16 -8.45
#